data_AF-A0A853V1V0-F1
#
_entry.id   AF-A0A853V1V0-F1
#
_cell.length_a   1.000
_cell.length_b   1.000
_cell.length_c   1.000
_cell.angle_alpha   90.00
_cell.angle_beta   90.00
_cell.angle_gamma   90.00
#
_symmetry.space_group_name_H-M   'P 1'
#
loop_
_entity.id
_entity.type
_entity.pdbx_description
1 polymer ?
#
loop_
_entity_poly.entity_id
_entity_poly.type
_entity_poly.pdbx_seq_one_letter_code
_entity_poly.pdbx_strand_id
1 'polypeptide(L)' 'MSFDSRTQIPKTGFIKSRHLDDKSSVTMIIGLLKKLKHNDATTYNTILHF' A
#
# COMPACT_ATOMS: atom_id res chain seq x y z
N MET A 1 -16.50 -6.46 -17.51
CA MET A 1 -16.22 -7.75 -16.84
C MET A 1 -14.82 -7.69 -16.27
N SER A 2 -14.66 -7.77 -14.95
CA SER A 2 -13.36 -7.75 -14.28
C SER A 2 -12.84 -9.18 -14.14
N PHE A 3 -11.65 -9.48 -14.67
CA PHE A 3 -11.06 -10.81 -14.59
C PHE A 3 -10.54 -11.12 -13.18
N ASP A 4 -10.51 -12.41 -12.83
CA ASP A 4 -9.91 -12.89 -11.57
C ASP A 4 -8.46 -12.41 -11.41
N SER A 5 -8.11 -11.92 -10.21
CA SER A 5 -6.79 -11.36 -9.90
C SER A 5 -5.68 -12.39 -9.79
N ARG A 6 -6.02 -13.69 -9.59
CA ARG A 6 -5.12 -14.83 -9.44
C ARG A 6 -3.94 -14.52 -8.50
N THR A 7 -4.26 -13.98 -7.34
CA THR A 7 -3.27 -13.53 -6.35
C THR A 7 -2.57 -14.74 -5.72
N GLN A 8 -1.24 -14.72 -5.70
CA GLN A 8 -0.39 -15.75 -5.09
C GLN A 8 0.64 -15.09 -4.18
N ILE A 9 0.82 -15.66 -2.98
CA ILE A 9 1.81 -15.22 -1.98
C ILE A 9 2.75 -16.41 -1.72
N PRO A 10 3.74 -16.65 -2.60
CA PRO A 10 4.75 -17.67 -2.37
C PRO A 10 5.57 -17.41 -1.10
N LYS A 11 6.03 -18.49 -0.47
CA LYS A 11 6.88 -18.46 0.75
C LYS A 11 8.24 -17.76 0.55
N THR A 12 8.61 -17.48 -0.70
CA THR A 12 9.83 -16.76 -1.09
C THR A 12 9.76 -15.25 -0.83
N GLY A 13 8.62 -14.74 -0.35
CA GLY A 13 8.45 -13.32 0.00
C GLY A 13 7.99 -12.43 -1.14
N PHE A 14 7.69 -13.01 -2.31
CA PHE A 14 7.11 -12.27 -3.45
C PHE A 14 5.58 -12.34 -3.44
N ILE A 15 4.94 -11.37 -4.09
CA ILE A 15 3.50 -11.39 -4.36
C ILE A 15 3.31 -11.34 -5.87
N LYS A 16 2.43 -12.18 -6.42
CA LYS A 16 2.06 -12.19 -7.83
C LYS A 16 0.56 -11.96 -7.96
N SER A 17 0.15 -10.95 -8.72
CA SER A 17 -1.27 -10.70 -9.01
C SER A 17 -1.41 -9.91 -10.31
N ARG A 18 -2.48 -10.14 -11.07
CA ARG A 18 -2.75 -9.44 -12.34
C ARG A 18 -2.95 -7.93 -12.14
N HIS A 19 -3.44 -7.52 -10.98
CA HIS A 19 -3.74 -6.13 -10.65
C HIS A 19 -2.85 -5.60 -9.53
N LEU A 20 -1.62 -6.13 -9.41
CA LEU A 20 -0.71 -5.80 -8.32
C LEU A 20 -0.16 -4.38 -8.43
N ASP A 21 0.15 -3.93 -9.65
CA ASP A 21 0.87 -2.68 -9.90
C ASP A 21 0.13 -1.45 -9.33
N ASP A 22 -1.16 -1.31 -9.68
CA ASP A 22 -2.03 -0.24 -9.16
C ASP A 22 -2.27 -0.34 -7.65
N LYS A 23 -2.40 -1.57 -7.12
CA LYS A 23 -2.68 -1.79 -5.70
C LYS A 23 -1.45 -1.62 -4.81
N SER A 24 -0.26 -1.87 -5.35
CA SER A 24 1.01 -1.79 -4.61
C SER A 24 1.33 -0.36 -4.21
N SER A 25 1.21 0.57 -5.15
CA SER A 25 1.46 2.00 -4.93
C SER A 25 0.51 2.59 -3.89
N VAL A 26 -0.80 2.31 -4.00
CA VAL A 26 -1.81 2.72 -3.01
C VAL A 26 -1.52 2.13 -1.63
N THR A 27 -1.13 0.85 -1.57
CA THR A 27 -0.80 0.17 -0.30
C THR A 27 0.42 0.81 0.37
N MET A 28 1.41 1.23 -0.41
CA MET A 28 2.60 1.92 0.11
C MET A 28 2.24 3.25 0.79
N ILE A 29 1.38 4.05 0.17
CA ILE A 29 0.91 5.33 0.72
C ILE A 29 0.10 5.10 2.00
N ILE A 30 -0.85 4.17 2.00
CA ILE A 30 -1.65 3.84 3.19
C ILE A 30 -0.77 3.30 4.32
N GLY A 31 0.21 2.45 4.00
CA GLY A 31 1.17 1.91 4.95
C GLY A 31 2.01 3.00 5.60
N LEU A 32 2.48 3.97 4.80
CA LEU A 32 3.18 5.14 5.30
C LEU A 32 2.31 5.98 6.24
N LEU A 33 1.08 6.31 5.84
CA LEU A 33 0.14 7.07 6.67
C LEU A 33 -0.17 6.37 8.01
N LYS A 34 -0.37 5.05 8.00
CA LYS A 34 -0.55 4.27 9.23
C LYS A 34 0.69 4.29 10.12
N LYS A 35 1.88 4.18 9.52
CA LYS A 35 3.14 4.24 10.26
C LYS A 35 3.34 5.61 10.90
N LEU A 36 3.04 6.69 10.19
CA LEU A 36 3.10 8.06 10.69
C LEU A 36 2.12 8.29 11.85
N LYS A 37 0.87 7.84 11.71
CA LYS A 37 -0.14 7.91 12.78
C LYS A 37 0.27 7.13 14.03
N HIS A 38 0.92 5.98 13.87
CA HIS A 38 1.26 5.11 15.01
C HIS A 38 2.57 5.48 15.72
N ASN A 39 3.50 6.15 15.04
CA ASN A 39 4.81 6.48 15.61
C ASN A 39 4.87 7.88 16.26
N ASP A 40 3.74 8.59 16.41
CA ASP A 40 3.71 10.02 16.81
C ASP A 40 4.79 10.85 16.08
N ALA A 41 5.11 10.45 14.85
CA ALA A 41 6.13 11.08 14.05
C ALA A 41 5.53 12.40 13.55
N THR A 42 5.76 13.45 14.33
CA THR A 42 5.28 14.81 14.07
C THR A 42 5.68 15.18 12.66
N THR A 43 4.71 15.21 11.75
CA THR A 43 4.96 15.67 10.39
C THR A 43 4.99 17.19 10.48
N TYR A 44 6.18 17.79 10.33
CA TYR A 44 6.39 19.24 10.51
C TYR A 44 5.76 20.10 9.39
N ASN A 45 5.06 19.48 8.43
CA ASN A 45 4.32 20.18 7.39
C ASN A 45 3.09 19.36 6.99
N THR A 46 1.94 20.02 6.94
CA THR A 46 0.66 19.48 6.47
C THR A 46 0.77 19.15 4.98
N ILE A 47 0.93 17.87 4.63
CA ILE A 47 0.98 17.42 3.21
C ILE A 47 -0.44 17.32 2.61
N LEU A 48 -1.48 17.40 3.46
CA LEU A 48 -2.88 17.23 3.10
C LEU A 48 -3.71 18.31 3.80
N HIS A 49 -3.82 19.48 3.15
CA HIS A 49 -4.97 20.36 3.34
C HIS A 49 -6.08 19.80 2.46
N PHE A 50 -7.04 19.11 3.07
CA PHE A 50 -8.36 18.86 2.50
C PHE A 50 -9.39 19.51 3.42
#